data_AF-A0A3P8T8R7-F1
#
_entry.id   AF-A0A3P8T8R7-F1
#
_cell.length_a   1.000
_cell.length_b   1.000
_cell.length_c   1.000
_cell.angle_alpha   90.00
_cell.angle_beta   90.00
_cell.angle_gamma   90.00
#
_symmetry.space_group_name_H-M   'P 1'
#
loop_
_entity.id
_entity.type
_entity.pdbx_description
1 polymer ?
#
loop_
_entity_poly.entity_id
_entity_poly.type
_entity_poly.pdbx_seq_one_letter_code
_entity_poly.pdbx_strand_id
1 'polypeptide(L)'
;WQFQRTKCVFRFIESKKGNRKINEIHLKHHTDHKMAQKTELQPAAGAKDSPKTREEFLKYSREITLDPNTASTLLLLSDGDRKATVMKEEQLYPDHPDRFTGCCQVLSRESLTGRCYWEVQWSDAGVSVAVAYKDIRRAGNSEECEFGYNDRSWALECSRHGYEFFHDKNPTLASDPRSCRVGVYLDHGAGVLSFYSVNETMKLLHRVQTRFSQPLLAGLWLYSEGTTAEFCKLT
;
A
#
# COMPACT_ATOMS: atom_id res chain seq x y z
N TRP A 1 12.47 -24.98 16.62
CA TRP A 1 12.91 -23.73 15.97
C TRP A 1 11.91 -22.63 16.29
N GLN A 2 12.18 -21.82 17.32
CA GLN A 2 11.37 -20.65 17.68
C GLN A 2 11.92 -19.44 16.89
N PHE A 3 11.12 -18.89 15.99
CA PHE A 3 11.40 -17.58 15.41
C PHE A 3 10.78 -16.51 16.31
N GLN A 4 11.61 -15.72 16.99
CA GLN A 4 11.20 -14.42 17.52
C GLN A 4 11.26 -13.43 16.35
N ARG A 5 10.11 -12.88 15.92
CA ARG A 5 10.05 -11.78 14.96
C ARG A 5 9.53 -10.52 15.67
N THR A 6 10.30 -9.45 15.57
CA THR A 6 10.05 -8.13 16.16
C THR A 6 8.98 -7.41 15.35
N LYS A 7 7.93 -6.87 15.98
CA LYS A 7 6.97 -5.99 15.29
C LYS A 7 7.63 -4.61 15.07
N CYS A 8 7.54 -4.07 13.85
CA CYS A 8 7.78 -2.66 13.60
C CYS A 8 6.46 -1.91 13.78
N VAL A 9 6.35 -1.11 14.85
CA VAL A 9 5.24 -0.15 15.00
C VAL A 9 5.84 1.22 14.78
N PHE A 10 5.42 1.88 13.69
CA PHE A 10 5.80 3.26 13.43
C PHE A 10 4.94 4.15 14.35
N ARG A 11 5.59 4.95 15.21
CA ARG A 11 4.92 6.05 15.92
C ARG A 11 5.40 7.37 15.35
N PHE A 12 4.46 8.23 14.98
CA PHE A 12 4.75 9.65 14.79
C PHE A 12 5.07 10.26 16.16
N ILE A 13 6.30 10.76 16.32
CA ILE A 13 6.69 11.55 17.48
C ILE A 13 6.82 13.00 17.04
N GLU A 14 5.98 13.88 17.58
CA GLU A 14 6.18 15.33 17.45
C GLU A 14 7.44 15.70 18.26
N SER A 15 8.48 16.12 17.55
CA SER A 15 9.73 16.63 18.11
C SER A 15 9.78 18.14 17.88
N LYS A 16 9.96 18.92 18.96
CA LYS A 16 10.21 20.37 18.85
C LYS A 16 11.71 20.60 18.94
N LYS A 17 12.32 21.03 17.84
CA LYS A 17 13.69 21.56 17.82
C LYS A 17 13.63 23.01 17.32
N GLY A 18 13.60 23.96 18.26
CA GLY A 18 13.34 25.38 17.96
C GLY A 18 11.87 25.66 17.59
N ASN A 19 11.59 26.88 17.09
CA ASN A 19 10.24 27.35 16.73
C ASN A 19 9.57 26.63 15.53
N ARG A 20 10.04 25.44 15.14
CA ARG A 20 9.45 24.63 14.08
C ARG A 20 9.04 23.26 14.64
N LYS A 21 7.82 22.83 14.34
CA LYS A 21 7.34 21.46 14.60
C LYS A 21 7.99 20.53 13.57
N ILE A 22 8.59 19.44 14.02
CA ILE A 22 9.15 18.39 13.17
C ILE A 22 8.42 17.09 13.51
N ASN A 23 7.83 16.44 12.52
CA ASN A 23 7.27 15.10 12.68
C ASN A 23 8.38 14.09 12.38
N GLU A 24 8.94 13.48 13.42
CA GLU A 24 9.91 12.38 13.26
C GLU A 24 9.17 11.05 13.37
N ILE A 25 9.28 10.20 12.35
CA ILE A 25 8.83 8.82 12.42
C ILE A 25 9.91 8.03 13.15
N HIS A 26 9.63 7.61 14.38
CA HIS A 26 10.58 6.83 15.17
C HIS A 26 10.22 5.34 15.09
N LEU A 27 11.17 4.51 14.62
CA LEU A 27 11.05 3.06 14.73
C LEU A 27 11.11 2.69 16.22
N LYS A 28 10.03 2.13 16.76
CA LYS A 28 10.10 1.42 18.04
C LYS A 28 9.84 -0.06 17.81
N HIS A 29 10.77 -0.87 18.28
CA HIS A 29 10.62 -2.31 18.36
C HIS A 29 9.68 -2.65 19.52
N HIS A 30 8.49 -3.16 19.22
CA HIS A 30 7.61 -3.74 20.22
C HIS A 30 7.62 -5.26 20.10
N THR A 31 7.87 -5.95 21.21
CA THR A 31 7.80 -7.41 21.29
C THR A 31 6.45 -7.78 21.88
N ASP A 32 5.47 -8.08 21.02
CA ASP A 32 4.19 -8.65 21.45
C ASP A 32 4.12 -10.11 21.04
N HIS A 33 3.94 -10.98 22.03
CA HIS A 33 3.58 -12.38 21.83
C HIS A 33 2.08 -12.49 21.52
N LYS A 34 1.70 -12.38 20.25
CA LYS A 34 0.41 -12.91 19.77
C LYS A 34 0.68 -13.84 18.59
N MET A 35 0.24 -15.09 18.73
CA MET A 35 0.27 -16.06 17.65
C MET A 35 -0.59 -15.56 16.51
N ALA A 36 0.03 -15.24 15.37
CA ALA A 36 -0.68 -15.09 14.11
C ALA A 36 -1.22 -16.46 13.71
N GLN A 37 -2.51 -16.55 13.48
CA GLN A 37 -3.13 -17.75 12.94
C GLN A 37 -2.70 -17.87 11.47
N LYS A 38 -1.92 -18.91 11.16
CA LYS A 38 -1.56 -19.25 9.79
C LYS A 38 -2.84 -19.72 9.09
N THR A 39 -3.50 -18.83 8.38
CA THR A 39 -4.61 -19.23 7.51
C THR A 39 -3.99 -19.94 6.31
N GLU A 40 -4.26 -21.24 6.18
CA GLU A 40 -3.92 -22.00 4.99
C GLU A 40 -4.60 -21.35 3.78
N LEU A 41 -3.80 -21.12 2.74
CA LEU A 41 -4.26 -20.61 1.47
C LEU A 41 -5.11 -21.71 0.79
N GLN A 42 -6.39 -21.81 1.14
CA GLN A 42 -7.29 -22.73 0.47
C GLN A 42 -7.53 -22.23 -0.97
N PRO A 43 -7.36 -23.09 -1.99
CA PRO A 43 -7.73 -22.72 -3.34
C PRO A 43 -9.25 -22.54 -3.38
N ALA A 44 -9.71 -21.34 -3.73
CA ALA A 44 -11.14 -21.10 -3.90
C ALA A 44 -11.68 -21.97 -5.03
N ALA A 45 -12.65 -22.82 -4.69
CA ALA A 45 -13.49 -23.50 -5.67
C ALA A 45 -14.27 -22.44 -6.45
N GLY A 46 -13.90 -22.25 -7.73
CA GLY A 46 -14.48 -21.24 -8.63
C GLY A 46 -13.55 -20.75 -9.74
N ALA A 47 -12.26 -21.09 -9.69
CA ALA A 47 -11.19 -20.57 -10.53
C ALA A 47 -11.11 -21.14 -11.98
N LYS A 48 -12.22 -21.11 -12.74
CA LYS A 48 -12.12 -21.37 -14.19
C LYS A 48 -11.62 -20.16 -15.00
N ASP A 49 -11.83 -18.93 -14.50
CA ASP A 49 -11.54 -17.69 -15.25
C ASP A 49 -10.58 -16.71 -14.56
N SER A 50 -9.96 -17.08 -13.43
CA SER A 50 -8.96 -16.22 -12.77
C SER A 50 -7.60 -16.36 -13.47
N PRO A 51 -6.91 -15.25 -13.82
CA PRO A 51 -5.58 -15.30 -14.41
C PRO A 51 -4.59 -16.05 -13.52
N LYS A 52 -3.67 -16.80 -14.14
CA LYS A 52 -2.67 -17.64 -13.47
C LYS A 52 -1.25 -17.24 -13.84
N THR A 53 -1.04 -16.74 -15.05
CA THR A 53 0.29 -16.27 -15.50
C THR A 53 0.33 -14.75 -15.57
N ARG A 54 1.55 -14.18 -15.50
CA ARG A 54 1.74 -12.73 -15.61
C ARG A 54 1.14 -12.19 -16.92
N GLU A 55 1.30 -12.91 -18.03
CA GLU A 55 0.76 -12.56 -19.34
C GLU A 55 -0.77 -12.49 -19.33
N GLU A 56 -1.44 -13.37 -18.58
CA GLU A 56 -2.89 -13.33 -18.42
C GLU A 56 -3.34 -12.14 -17.55
N PHE A 57 -2.57 -11.79 -16.52
CA PHE A 57 -2.82 -10.58 -15.71
C PHE A 57 -2.65 -9.30 -16.54
N LEU A 58 -1.63 -9.25 -17.40
CA LEU A 58 -1.35 -8.09 -18.26
C LEU A 58 -2.51 -7.76 -19.22
N LYS A 59 -3.38 -8.71 -19.55
CA LYS A 59 -4.62 -8.43 -20.33
C LYS A 59 -5.58 -7.47 -19.61
N TYR A 60 -5.45 -7.35 -18.30
CA TYR A 60 -6.25 -6.44 -17.46
C TYR A 60 -5.45 -5.23 -16.99
N SER A 61 -4.29 -4.96 -17.61
CA SER A 61 -3.45 -3.84 -17.21
C SER A 61 -4.22 -2.53 -17.21
N ARG A 62 -3.94 -1.69 -16.21
CA ARG A 62 -4.43 -0.33 -16.10
C ARG A 62 -3.23 0.59 -15.90
N GLU A 63 -3.22 1.68 -16.65
CA GLU A 63 -2.33 2.80 -16.36
C GLU A 63 -2.87 3.54 -15.14
N ILE A 64 -2.00 3.77 -14.15
CA ILE A 64 -2.34 4.41 -12.89
C ILE A 64 -1.49 5.66 -12.75
N THR A 65 -2.14 6.78 -12.46
CA THR A 65 -1.49 8.06 -12.17
C THR A 65 -1.90 8.55 -10.78
N LEU A 66 -0.96 9.13 -10.06
CA LEU A 66 -1.16 9.70 -8.74
C LEU A 66 -1.92 11.02 -8.84
N ASP A 67 -2.82 11.26 -7.88
CA ASP A 67 -3.58 12.50 -7.78
C ASP A 67 -2.83 13.51 -6.89
N PRO A 68 -2.30 14.62 -7.45
CA PRO A 68 -1.64 15.67 -6.68
C PRO A 68 -2.56 16.32 -5.63
N ASN A 69 -3.89 16.23 -5.79
CA ASN A 69 -4.84 16.76 -4.81
C ASN A 69 -4.95 15.89 -3.56
N THR A 70 -4.55 14.62 -3.65
CA THR A 70 -4.56 13.69 -2.51
C THR A 70 -3.19 13.57 -1.84
N ALA A 71 -2.11 13.85 -2.60
CA ALA A 71 -0.74 13.67 -2.15
C ALA A 71 -0.41 14.50 -0.90
N SER A 72 0.15 13.85 0.12
CA SER A 72 0.77 14.58 1.22
C SER A 72 1.81 15.58 0.72
N THR A 73 1.93 16.72 1.38
CA THR A 73 2.93 17.75 1.05
C THR A 73 4.36 17.25 1.19
N LEU A 74 4.62 16.14 1.89
CA LEU A 74 5.95 15.55 1.97
C LEU A 74 6.29 14.62 0.78
N LEU A 75 5.36 14.41 -0.15
CA LEU A 75 5.58 13.59 -1.33
C LEU A 75 5.82 14.45 -2.56
N LEU A 76 6.94 14.22 -3.25
CA LEU A 76 7.16 14.74 -4.59
C LEU A 76 6.66 13.74 -5.63
N LEU A 77 5.71 14.19 -6.45
CA LEU A 77 5.24 13.45 -7.62
C LEU A 77 6.11 13.76 -8.85
N SER A 78 6.45 12.73 -9.62
CA SER A 78 7.31 12.81 -10.80
C SER A 78 6.97 11.73 -11.83
N ASP A 79 7.67 11.77 -12.98
CA ASP A 79 7.51 10.82 -14.09
C ASP A 79 6.07 10.72 -14.64
N GLY A 80 5.46 11.89 -14.84
CA GLY A 80 4.06 11.99 -15.25
C GLY A 80 3.10 11.52 -14.16
N ASP A 81 3.39 11.90 -12.91
CA ASP A 81 2.65 11.51 -11.71
C ASP A 81 2.55 10.00 -11.47
N ARG A 82 3.47 9.20 -12.02
CA ARG A 82 3.51 7.75 -11.75
C ARG A 82 4.41 7.39 -10.57
N LYS A 83 5.30 8.30 -10.16
CA LYS A 83 6.29 8.09 -9.12
C LYS A 83 6.11 9.07 -7.97
N ALA A 84 6.09 8.55 -6.74
CA ALA A 84 6.16 9.32 -5.51
C ALA A 84 7.54 9.15 -4.85
N THR A 85 8.08 10.22 -4.29
CA THR A 85 9.31 10.23 -3.49
C THR A 85 9.07 10.99 -2.19
N VAL A 86 9.52 10.44 -1.06
CA VAL A 86 9.46 11.17 0.22
C VAL A 86 10.57 12.22 0.26
N MET A 87 10.17 13.47 0.48
CA MET A 87 11.06 14.61 0.60
C MET A 87 11.16 15.07 2.04
N LYS A 88 12.29 15.69 2.39
CA LYS A 88 12.47 16.36 3.68
C LYS A 88 11.65 17.64 3.80
N GLU A 89 11.52 18.37 2.69
CA GLU A 89 10.83 19.65 2.62
C GLU A 89 9.43 19.45 2.06
N GLU A 90 8.49 20.30 2.49
CA GLU A 90 7.13 20.29 1.96
C GLU A 90 7.11 20.81 0.52
N GLN A 91 6.41 20.06 -0.32
CA GLN A 91 6.13 20.38 -1.71
C GLN A 91 4.97 21.37 -1.78
N LEU A 92 5.04 22.26 -2.76
CA LEU A 92 4.06 23.31 -2.97
C LEU A 92 2.82 22.74 -3.68
N TYR A 93 1.89 22.22 -2.90
CA TYR A 93 0.56 21.85 -3.39
C TYR A 93 -0.51 22.83 -2.87
N PRO A 94 -1.53 23.17 -3.69
CA PRO A 94 -2.66 23.95 -3.20
C PRO A 94 -3.43 23.21 -2.10
N ASP A 95 -4.01 23.94 -1.16
CA ASP A 95 -4.90 23.34 -0.17
C ASP A 95 -6.06 22.61 -0.85
N HIS A 96 -6.35 21.38 -0.40
CA HIS A 96 -7.41 20.55 -0.96
C HIS A 96 -8.00 19.62 0.11
N PRO A 97 -9.34 19.46 0.20
CA PRO A 97 -9.97 18.61 1.22
C PRO A 97 -9.60 17.13 1.12
N ASP A 98 -9.24 16.65 -0.08
CA ASP A 98 -8.85 15.25 -0.29
C ASP A 98 -7.37 14.97 0.06
N ARG A 99 -6.61 15.99 0.50
CA ARG A 99 -5.18 15.88 0.78
C ARG A 99 -4.91 15.14 2.09
N PHE A 100 -4.01 14.16 2.05
CA PHE A 100 -3.50 13.56 3.29
C PHE A 100 -2.59 14.52 4.03
N THR A 101 -2.92 14.86 5.27
CA THR A 101 -2.16 15.85 6.05
C THR A 101 -1.25 15.25 7.12
N GLY A 102 -1.52 14.02 7.56
CA GLY A 102 -0.77 13.39 8.67
C GLY A 102 0.22 12.31 8.27
N CYS A 103 0.07 11.74 7.06
CA CYS A 103 0.83 10.57 6.61
C CYS A 103 1.34 10.82 5.18
N CYS A 104 2.53 10.31 4.84
CA CYS A 104 3.11 10.37 3.50
C CYS A 104 2.38 9.43 2.52
N GLN A 105 1.11 9.74 2.25
CA GLN A 105 0.18 8.95 1.45
C GLN A 105 -0.29 9.71 0.22
N VAL A 106 -0.68 8.95 -0.80
CA VAL A 106 -1.28 9.45 -2.03
C VAL A 106 -2.19 8.38 -2.63
N LEU A 107 -3.27 8.80 -3.30
CA LEU A 107 -4.15 7.94 -4.09
C LEU A 107 -4.04 8.22 -5.59
N SER A 108 -4.51 7.28 -6.40
CA SER A 108 -4.65 7.42 -7.84
C SER A 108 -5.79 8.34 -8.23
N ARG A 109 -5.72 8.87 -9.47
CA ARG A 109 -6.83 9.56 -10.13
C ARG A 109 -7.88 8.58 -10.63
N GLU A 110 -7.43 7.43 -11.12
CA GLU A 110 -8.28 6.43 -11.74
C GLU A 110 -9.09 5.67 -10.69
N SER A 111 -10.40 5.60 -10.93
CA SER A 111 -11.31 4.73 -10.18
C SER A 111 -11.30 3.32 -10.76
N LEU A 112 -10.91 2.36 -9.94
CA LEU A 112 -10.75 0.96 -10.29
C LEU A 112 -12.09 0.23 -10.12
N THR A 113 -12.61 -0.24 -11.24
CA THR A 113 -13.85 -1.03 -11.34
C THR A 113 -13.62 -2.21 -12.28
N GLY A 114 -14.41 -3.27 -12.14
CA GLY A 114 -14.22 -4.50 -12.92
C GLY A 114 -12.88 -5.19 -12.64
N ARG A 115 -12.24 -5.73 -13.69
CA ARG A 115 -10.94 -6.40 -13.59
C ARG A 115 -9.80 -5.44 -13.92
N CYS A 116 -8.85 -5.30 -13.00
CA CYS A 116 -7.70 -4.41 -13.14
C CYS A 116 -6.43 -5.11 -12.65
N TYR A 117 -5.31 -4.81 -13.32
CA TYR A 117 -3.98 -5.22 -12.90
C TYR A 117 -3.00 -4.06 -13.02
N TRP A 118 -2.12 -3.89 -12.03
CA TRP A 118 -1.02 -2.94 -12.07
C TRP A 118 0.17 -3.48 -11.26
N GLU A 119 1.37 -2.96 -11.54
CA GLU A 119 2.57 -3.28 -10.78
C GLU A 119 3.15 -2.01 -10.16
N VAL A 120 3.65 -2.12 -8.94
CA VAL A 120 4.36 -1.06 -8.23
C VAL A 120 5.80 -1.51 -7.99
N GLN A 121 6.75 -0.74 -8.51
CA GLN A 121 8.16 -0.85 -8.18
C GLN A 121 8.44 0.10 -7.01
N TRP A 122 9.12 -0.38 -5.98
CA TRP A 122 9.46 0.45 -4.82
C TRP A 122 10.93 0.31 -4.44
N SER A 123 11.42 1.22 -3.61
CA SER A 123 12.81 1.27 -3.15
C SER A 123 12.94 1.25 -1.63
N ASP A 124 14.13 0.87 -1.18
CA ASP A 124 14.67 1.11 0.14
C ASP A 124 13.85 0.65 1.37
N ALA A 125 13.40 1.59 2.23
CA ALA A 125 12.91 1.33 3.59
C ALA A 125 11.53 0.66 3.66
N GLY A 126 10.80 0.68 2.56
CA GLY A 126 9.50 0.01 2.43
C GLY A 126 8.38 0.95 2.00
N VAL A 127 7.31 0.35 1.51
CA VAL A 127 6.10 1.03 1.05
C VAL A 127 4.89 0.20 1.45
N SER A 128 3.76 0.83 1.74
CA SER A 128 2.46 0.17 1.68
C SER A 128 1.80 0.40 0.33
N VAL A 129 1.55 -0.69 -0.39
CA VAL A 129 0.73 -0.68 -1.62
C VAL A 129 -0.70 -0.98 -1.23
N ALA A 130 -1.60 -0.03 -1.48
CA ALA A 130 -2.96 -0.09 -0.99
C ALA A 130 -4.00 0.03 -2.10
N VAL A 131 -5.22 -0.37 -1.76
CA VAL A 131 -6.45 0.13 -2.39
C VAL A 131 -7.36 0.69 -1.31
N ALA A 132 -8.05 1.79 -1.60
CA ALA A 132 -8.94 2.44 -0.65
C ALA A 132 -10.21 2.96 -1.32
N TYR A 133 -11.28 3.07 -0.55
CA TYR A 133 -12.44 3.84 -0.95
C TYR A 133 -12.11 5.34 -0.96
N LYS A 134 -12.86 6.10 -1.77
CA LYS A 134 -12.67 7.56 -1.87
C LYS A 134 -12.93 8.26 -0.53
N ASP A 135 -13.86 7.73 0.27
CA ASP A 135 -14.30 8.29 1.55
C ASP A 135 -13.39 7.97 2.75
N ILE A 136 -12.20 7.37 2.53
CA ILE A 136 -11.18 7.26 3.58
C ILE A 136 -10.83 8.64 4.14
N ARG A 137 -10.63 8.72 5.46
CA ARG A 137 -10.28 9.98 6.13
C ARG A 137 -8.88 10.45 5.68
N ARG A 138 -8.73 11.76 5.52
CA ARG A 138 -7.52 12.39 4.95
C ARG A 138 -6.74 13.24 5.95
N ALA A 139 -7.47 13.91 6.83
CA ALA A 139 -6.92 14.93 7.71
C ALA A 139 -6.62 14.39 9.12
N GLY A 140 -5.45 14.75 9.62
CA GLY A 140 -4.97 14.45 10.97
C GLY A 140 -4.05 13.23 11.05
N ASN A 141 -3.59 12.94 12.27
CA ASN A 141 -2.62 11.87 12.58
C ASN A 141 -3.30 10.67 13.26
N SER A 142 -4.54 10.36 12.87
CA SER A 142 -5.26 9.21 13.41
C SER A 142 -5.04 7.98 12.53
N GLU A 143 -5.01 6.80 13.14
CA GLU A 143 -5.02 5.50 12.44
C GLU A 143 -6.13 5.40 11.38
N GLU A 144 -7.25 6.10 11.55
CA GLU A 144 -8.34 6.14 10.57
C GLU A 144 -7.96 6.78 9.21
N CYS A 145 -6.85 7.50 9.15
CA CYS A 145 -6.30 8.06 7.90
C CYS A 145 -5.25 7.15 7.26
N GLU A 146 -4.72 6.17 8.00
CA GLU A 146 -3.60 5.32 7.59
C GLU A 146 -4.08 4.09 6.81
N PHE A 147 -3.47 3.79 5.66
CA PHE A 147 -3.88 2.64 4.86
C PHE A 147 -3.77 1.32 5.64
N GLY A 148 -4.84 0.52 5.62
CA GLY A 148 -4.95 -0.76 6.31
C GLY A 148 -5.36 -0.66 7.78
N TYR A 149 -5.34 0.52 8.38
CA TYR A 149 -5.72 0.76 9.78
C TYR A 149 -7.17 1.25 9.94
N ASN A 150 -7.99 1.01 8.93
CA ASN A 150 -9.42 1.33 8.88
C ASN A 150 -10.16 0.30 8.02
N ASP A 151 -11.49 0.35 8.06
CA ASP A 151 -12.38 -0.51 7.26
C ASP A 151 -12.55 -0.02 5.79
N ARG A 152 -11.88 1.08 5.42
CA ARG A 152 -11.94 1.71 4.09
C ARG A 152 -10.77 1.41 3.18
N SER A 153 -9.79 0.65 3.66
CA SER A 153 -8.58 0.35 2.91
C SER A 153 -8.02 -1.03 3.18
N TRP A 154 -7.32 -1.56 2.18
CA TRP A 154 -6.57 -2.82 2.22
C TRP A 154 -5.16 -2.51 1.76
N ALA A 155 -4.17 -2.82 2.59
CA ALA A 155 -2.78 -2.46 2.34
C ALA A 155 -1.86 -3.68 2.47
N LEU A 156 -0.93 -3.80 1.54
CA LEU A 156 0.22 -4.67 1.70
C LEU A 156 1.45 -3.82 2.02
N GLU A 157 1.89 -3.88 3.26
CA GLU A 157 3.18 -3.35 3.67
C GLU A 157 4.29 -4.22 3.09
N CYS A 158 5.24 -3.57 2.43
CA CYS A 158 6.35 -4.19 1.72
C CYS A 158 7.64 -3.63 2.28
N SER A 159 8.51 -4.48 2.80
CA SER A 159 9.83 -4.10 3.28
C SER A 159 10.87 -5.15 2.92
N ARG A 160 12.15 -4.85 3.17
CA ARG A 160 13.23 -5.84 3.06
C ARG A 160 13.10 -7.00 4.04
N HIS A 161 12.27 -6.86 5.07
CA HIS A 161 12.08 -7.87 6.12
C HIS A 161 10.87 -8.78 5.87
N GLY A 162 9.96 -8.37 5.00
CA GLY A 162 8.79 -9.18 4.65
C GLY A 162 7.65 -8.37 4.08
N TYR A 163 6.57 -9.10 3.85
CA TYR A 163 5.29 -8.53 3.49
C TYR A 163 4.30 -8.75 4.64
N GLU A 164 3.52 -7.74 4.97
CA GLU A 164 2.43 -7.82 5.93
C GLU A 164 1.18 -7.19 5.34
N PHE A 165 0.06 -7.90 5.43
CA PHE A 165 -1.22 -7.41 4.94
C PHE A 165 -2.04 -6.81 6.08
N PHE A 166 -2.63 -5.64 5.86
CA PHE A 166 -3.45 -4.92 6.83
C PHE A 166 -4.82 -4.56 6.25
N HIS A 167 -5.84 -4.81 7.06
CA HIS A 167 -7.20 -4.30 6.90
C HIS A 167 -7.85 -4.20 8.28
N ASP A 168 -8.47 -3.05 8.59
CA ASP A 168 -9.07 -2.79 9.90
C ASP A 168 -8.11 -3.13 11.08
N LYS A 169 -6.85 -2.72 10.95
CA LYS A 169 -5.78 -2.90 11.97
C LYS A 169 -5.40 -4.36 12.25
N ASN A 170 -5.90 -5.32 11.45
CA ASN A 170 -5.62 -6.73 11.63
C ASN A 170 -4.50 -7.18 10.68
N PRO A 171 -3.28 -7.44 11.21
CA PRO A 171 -2.18 -7.92 10.39
C PRO A 171 -2.35 -9.39 10.04
N THR A 172 -2.08 -9.74 8.79
CA THR A 172 -1.84 -11.11 8.35
C THR A 172 -0.46 -11.20 7.73
N LEU A 173 0.38 -12.12 8.25
CA LEU A 173 1.70 -12.37 7.70
C LEU A 173 1.60 -12.81 6.25
N ALA A 174 2.27 -12.09 5.36
CA ALA A 174 2.50 -12.52 3.99
C ALA A 174 3.91 -13.13 3.86
N SER A 175 4.14 -13.84 2.76
CA SER A 175 5.36 -14.63 2.51
C SER A 175 6.67 -13.83 2.71
N ASP A 176 7.80 -14.53 2.84
CA ASP A 176 9.13 -13.88 2.90
C ASP A 176 9.44 -13.02 1.64
N PRO A 177 10.19 -11.92 1.80
CA PRO A 177 10.40 -10.91 0.77
C PRO A 177 11.38 -11.42 -0.30
N ARG A 178 11.01 -11.30 -1.57
CA ARG A 178 11.83 -11.78 -2.71
C ARG A 178 11.86 -10.85 -3.94
N SER A 179 11.30 -9.64 -3.81
CA SER A 179 11.28 -8.66 -4.90
C SER A 179 11.00 -7.26 -4.35
N CYS A 180 11.44 -6.24 -5.07
CA CYS A 180 11.02 -4.85 -4.84
C CYS A 180 9.85 -4.44 -5.77
N ARG A 181 9.18 -5.42 -6.39
CA ARG A 181 8.00 -5.21 -7.24
C ARG A 181 6.81 -6.03 -6.78
N VAL A 182 5.68 -5.36 -6.66
CA VAL A 182 4.39 -5.93 -6.25
C VAL A 182 3.39 -5.78 -7.38
N GLY A 183 2.78 -6.88 -7.79
CA GLY A 183 1.63 -6.89 -8.68
C GLY A 183 0.34 -6.92 -7.87
N VAL A 184 -0.65 -6.13 -8.28
CA VAL A 184 -1.98 -6.11 -7.65
C VAL A 184 -3.02 -6.44 -8.71
N TYR A 185 -3.85 -7.43 -8.40
CA TYR A 185 -5.00 -7.80 -9.21
C TYR A 185 -6.28 -7.55 -8.44
N LEU A 186 -7.20 -6.83 -9.07
CA LEU A 186 -8.55 -6.58 -8.59
C LEU A 186 -9.54 -7.21 -9.57
N ASP A 187 -10.46 -8.01 -9.07
CA ASP A 187 -11.74 -8.31 -9.73
C ASP A 187 -12.84 -7.76 -8.81
N HIS A 188 -13.23 -6.51 -9.06
CA HIS A 188 -14.20 -5.78 -8.24
C HIS A 188 -15.56 -6.49 -8.20
N GLY A 189 -16.01 -7.02 -9.34
CA GLY A 189 -17.30 -7.70 -9.46
C GLY A 189 -17.33 -9.05 -8.73
N ALA A 190 -16.23 -9.81 -8.78
CA ALA A 190 -16.08 -11.04 -8.01
C ALA A 190 -15.68 -10.81 -6.54
N GLY A 191 -15.39 -9.56 -6.16
CA GLY A 191 -14.93 -9.21 -4.83
C GLY A 191 -13.53 -9.74 -4.50
N VAL A 192 -12.65 -9.89 -5.48
CA VAL A 192 -11.30 -10.45 -5.28
C VAL A 192 -10.25 -9.35 -5.35
N LEU A 193 -9.37 -9.31 -4.35
CA LEU A 193 -8.15 -8.51 -4.38
C LEU A 193 -6.97 -9.40 -4.01
N SER A 194 -5.97 -9.45 -4.88
CA SER A 194 -4.80 -10.32 -4.73
C SER A 194 -3.52 -9.52 -4.92
N PHE A 195 -2.54 -9.76 -4.06
CA PHE A 195 -1.21 -9.16 -4.12
C PHE A 195 -0.17 -10.23 -4.45
N TYR A 196 0.77 -9.90 -5.32
CA TYR A 196 1.79 -10.81 -5.81
C TYR A 196 3.16 -10.18 -5.69
N SER A 197 4.16 -10.99 -5.38
CA SER A 197 5.56 -10.63 -5.63
C SER A 197 5.87 -10.92 -7.08
N VAL A 198 6.43 -9.94 -7.79
CA VAL A 198 6.77 -10.05 -9.22
C VAL A 198 8.28 -9.98 -9.36
N ASN A 199 8.90 -11.07 -9.82
CA ASN A 199 10.29 -11.11 -10.27
C ASN A 199 10.36 -11.92 -11.58
N GLU A 200 11.28 -12.89 -11.70
CA GLU A 200 11.24 -13.90 -12.77
C GLU A 200 9.94 -14.72 -12.74
N THR A 201 9.36 -14.88 -11.56
CA THR A 201 8.08 -15.56 -11.34
C THR A 201 7.10 -14.66 -10.59
N MET A 202 5.82 -14.97 -10.71
CA MET A 202 4.76 -14.28 -9.98
C MET A 202 4.25 -15.16 -8.85
N LYS A 203 4.44 -14.74 -7.60
CA LYS A 203 4.02 -15.51 -6.42
C LYS A 203 2.94 -14.77 -5.64
N LEU A 204 1.81 -15.44 -5.39
CA LEU A 204 0.76 -14.90 -4.53
C LEU A 204 1.28 -14.66 -3.10
N LEU A 205 1.11 -13.43 -2.62
CA LEU A 205 1.48 -12.99 -1.28
C LEU A 205 0.28 -13.01 -0.35
N HIS A 206 -0.83 -12.44 -0.80
CA HIS A 206 -2.07 -12.35 -0.05
C HIS A 206 -3.25 -12.26 -1.00
N ARG A 207 -4.41 -12.77 -0.57
CA ARG A 207 -5.67 -12.65 -1.28
C ARG A 207 -6.79 -12.44 -0.29
N VAL A 208 -7.62 -11.45 -0.56
CA VAL A 208 -8.90 -11.26 0.13
C VAL A 208 -10.05 -11.52 -0.84
N GLN A 209 -11.15 -12.01 -0.29
CA GLN A 209 -12.41 -12.08 -1.00
C GLN A 209 -13.48 -11.39 -0.16
N THR A 210 -13.95 -10.24 -0.62
CA THR A 210 -14.91 -9.38 0.09
C THR A 210 -15.75 -8.59 -0.91
N ARG A 211 -16.94 -8.14 -0.48
CA ARG A 211 -17.80 -7.31 -1.32
C ARG A 211 -17.34 -5.85 -1.26
N PHE A 212 -16.80 -5.34 -2.36
CA PHE A 212 -16.51 -3.92 -2.49
C PHE A 212 -17.80 -3.13 -2.70
N SER A 213 -18.03 -2.12 -1.85
CA SER A 213 -19.26 -1.32 -1.86
C SER A 213 -19.18 -0.08 -2.76
N GLN A 214 -17.97 0.36 -3.10
CA GLN A 214 -17.68 1.53 -3.93
C GLN A 214 -16.51 1.22 -4.88
N PRO A 215 -16.30 2.03 -5.94
CA PRO A 215 -15.04 1.99 -6.69
C PRO A 215 -13.83 2.19 -5.78
N LEU A 216 -12.72 1.54 -6.12
CA LEU A 216 -11.48 1.63 -5.37
C LEU A 216 -10.50 2.58 -6.06
N LEU A 217 -9.62 3.20 -5.28
CA LEU A 217 -8.47 3.95 -5.76
C LEU A 217 -7.21 3.20 -5.36
N ALA A 218 -6.19 3.15 -6.22
CA ALA A 218 -4.87 2.65 -5.84
C ALA A 218 -4.18 3.65 -4.92
N GLY A 219 -3.39 3.18 -3.96
CA GLY A 219 -2.73 4.02 -2.98
C GLY A 219 -1.30 3.61 -2.70
N LEU A 220 -0.47 4.60 -2.35
CA LEU A 220 0.90 4.41 -1.90
C LEU A 220 1.11 5.14 -0.57
N TRP A 221 1.75 4.47 0.38
CA TRP A 221 2.23 5.07 1.63
C TRP A 221 3.72 4.77 1.80
N LEU A 222 4.54 5.83 1.88
CA LEU A 222 5.99 5.74 1.92
C LEU A 222 6.51 6.15 3.31
N TYR A 223 7.50 5.42 3.85
CA TYR A 223 7.84 5.54 5.28
C TYR A 223 9.04 6.42 5.62
N SER A 224 10.01 6.58 4.71
CA SER A 224 11.24 7.31 5.02
C SER A 224 11.65 8.25 3.89
N GLU A 225 12.36 9.33 4.24
CA GLU A 225 13.01 10.23 3.29
C GLU A 225 13.80 9.46 2.23
N GLY A 226 13.67 9.87 0.97
CA GLY A 226 14.33 9.23 -0.16
C GLY A 226 13.69 7.92 -0.63
N THR A 227 12.74 7.34 0.11
CA THR A 227 11.97 6.19 -0.38
C THR A 227 11.15 6.60 -1.60
N THR A 228 11.12 5.72 -2.60
CA THR A 228 10.37 5.92 -3.83
C THR A 228 9.43 4.74 -4.10
N ALA A 229 8.31 5.04 -4.74
CA ALA A 229 7.39 4.04 -5.27
C ALA A 229 6.80 4.54 -6.59
N GLU A 230 6.74 3.65 -7.58
CA GLU A 230 6.37 3.97 -8.96
C GLU A 230 5.40 2.94 -9.53
N PHE A 231 4.30 3.41 -10.11
CA PHE A 231 3.44 2.58 -10.96
C PHE A 231 4.13 2.29 -12.29
N CYS A 232 4.44 1.02 -12.52
CA CYS A 232 5.18 0.57 -13.70
C CYS A 232 4.37 0.78 -14.98
N LYS A 233 5.04 1.16 -16.07
CA LYS A 233 4.48 0.97 -17.41
C LYS A 233 4.47 -0.51 -17.72
N LEU A 234 3.30 -1.04 -17.99
CA LEU A 234 3.11 -2.43 -18.37
C LEU A 234 2.89 -2.48 -19.89
N THR A 235 3.87 -3.05 -20.59
CA THR A 235 3.84 -3.32 -22.04
C THR A 235 3.54 -4.78 -22.29
#